data_AF-A0A218ZMJ9-F1
#
_entry.id   AF-A0A218ZMJ9-F1
#
_cell.length_a   1.000
_cell.length_b   1.000
_cell.length_c   1.000
_cell.angle_alpha   90.00
_cell.angle_beta   90.00
_cell.angle_gamma   90.00
#
_symmetry.space_group_name_H-M   'P 1'
#
loop_
_entity.id
_entity.type
_entity.pdbx_description
1 polymer ?
#
loop_
_entity_poly.entity_id
_entity_poly.type
_entity_poly.pdbx_seq_one_letter_code
_entity_poly.pdbx_strand_id
1 'polypeptide(L)'
;MQEPTKIEGDFGNIIEYFVRMLAIQKRRNFPLHNFSFEYISHTYVKNADNNEEIESIDFPDKENVDRVTRLLFTVKGENLSFDFEVRWTELVANFKDGEIDLESFTELIDQSTFRFF
;
A
#
# COMPACT_ATOMS: atom_id res chain seq x y z
N MET A 1 -2.98 16.50 -16.54
CA MET A 1 -3.06 15.31 -15.68
C MET A 1 -1.80 14.52 -15.96
N GLN A 2 -0.92 14.33 -14.96
CA GLN A 2 0.20 13.40 -15.10
C GLN A 2 -0.35 11.97 -15.09
N GLU A 3 0.25 11.10 -15.89
CA GLU A 3 -0.09 9.67 -15.87
C GLU A 3 0.45 9.04 -14.59
N PRO A 4 -0.26 8.05 -14.01
CA PRO A 4 0.25 7.30 -12.87
C PRO A 4 1.59 6.65 -13.21
N THR A 5 2.55 6.74 -12.29
CA THR A 5 3.80 5.99 -12.42
C THR A 5 3.60 4.61 -11.80
N LYS A 6 4.03 3.57 -12.52
CA LYS A 6 3.82 2.17 -12.13
C LYS A 6 5.13 1.41 -12.18
N ILE A 7 5.35 0.55 -11.19
CA ILE A 7 6.41 -0.46 -11.17
C ILE A 7 5.76 -1.83 -11.16
N GLU A 8 6.19 -2.71 -12.07
CA GLU A 8 5.79 -4.12 -12.11
C GLU A 8 6.80 -4.99 -11.35
N GLY A 9 6.33 -5.98 -10.61
CA GLY A 9 7.17 -6.82 -9.77
C GLY A 9 6.36 -7.76 -8.89
N ASP A 10 7.02 -8.48 -7.97
CA ASP A 10 6.34 -9.22 -6.91
C ASP A 10 6.39 -8.41 -5.62
N PHE A 11 5.24 -7.92 -5.19
CA PHE A 11 5.08 -7.09 -3.99
C PHE A 11 4.24 -7.79 -2.92
N GLY A 12 4.10 -9.13 -2.99
CA GLY A 12 3.33 -9.90 -2.03
C GLY A 12 3.77 -9.68 -0.59
N ASN A 13 5.09 -9.69 -0.32
CA ASN A 13 5.64 -9.44 1.02
C ASN A 13 5.27 -8.05 1.57
N ILE A 14 5.21 -7.03 0.70
CA ILE A 14 4.83 -5.67 1.09
C ILE A 14 3.35 -5.61 1.45
N ILE A 15 2.47 -6.25 0.68
CA ILE A 15 1.05 -6.40 1.02
C ILE A 15 0.90 -7.09 2.37
N GLU A 16 1.52 -8.26 2.53
CA GLU A 16 1.39 -9.04 3.75
C GLU A 16 1.82 -8.24 4.99
N TYR A 17 2.94 -7.53 4.88
CA TYR A 17 3.44 -6.65 5.94
C TYR A 17 2.38 -5.59 6.30
N PHE A 18 1.90 -4.83 5.32
CA PHE A 18 0.97 -3.74 5.59
C PHE A 18 -0.37 -4.27 6.13
N VAL A 19 -0.92 -5.35 5.58
CA VAL A 19 -2.16 -5.96 6.09
C VAL A 19 -1.99 -6.37 7.55
N ARG A 20 -0.92 -7.09 7.89
CA ARG A 20 -0.65 -7.53 9.27
C ARG A 20 -0.47 -6.35 10.21
N MET A 21 0.31 -5.35 9.81
CA MET A 21 0.53 -4.14 10.58
C MET A 21 -0.80 -3.38 10.83
N LEU A 22 -1.61 -3.16 9.79
CA LEU A 22 -2.89 -2.46 9.89
C LEU A 22 -3.89 -3.24 10.78
N ALA A 23 -3.94 -4.56 10.63
CA ALA A 23 -4.80 -5.43 11.45
C ALA A 23 -4.45 -5.36 12.95
N ILE A 24 -3.16 -5.24 13.27
CA ILE A 24 -2.65 -5.17 14.66
C ILE A 24 -2.82 -3.76 15.23
N GLN A 25 -2.31 -2.75 14.53
CA GLN A 25 -2.23 -1.39 15.06
C GLN A 25 -3.59 -0.67 15.02
N LYS A 26 -4.42 -0.96 14.02
CA LYS A 26 -5.72 -0.31 13.79
C LYS A 26 -5.63 1.22 13.80
N ARG A 27 -4.60 1.75 13.15
CA ARG A 27 -4.35 3.20 13.01
C ARG A 27 -4.35 3.57 11.54
N ARG A 28 -5.04 4.65 11.19
CA ARG A 28 -5.04 5.18 9.81
C ARG A 28 -3.73 5.86 9.46
N ASN A 29 -3.14 6.58 10.41
CA ASN A 29 -1.91 7.33 10.17
C ASN A 29 -0.74 6.66 10.87
N PHE A 30 0.35 6.42 10.15
CA PHE A 30 1.58 5.87 10.69
C PHE A 30 2.81 6.46 9.98
N PRO A 31 3.89 6.75 10.72
CA PRO A 31 5.15 7.19 10.12
C PRO A 31 5.90 6.00 9.52
N LEU A 32 6.53 6.21 8.38
CA LEU A 32 7.46 5.27 7.75
C LEU A 32 8.64 6.07 7.17
N HIS A 33 9.82 5.94 7.79
CA HIS A 33 10.99 6.78 7.50
C HIS A 33 10.65 8.29 7.58
N ASN A 34 10.87 9.03 6.48
CA ASN A 34 10.62 10.47 6.38
C ASN A 34 9.22 10.78 5.84
N PHE A 35 8.38 9.76 5.70
CA PHE A 35 7.01 9.88 5.19
C PHE A 35 5.99 9.56 6.28
N SER A 36 4.81 10.14 6.15
CA SER A 36 3.61 9.74 6.87
C SER A 36 2.65 9.08 5.88
N PHE A 37 2.23 7.87 6.20
CA PHE A 37 1.24 7.13 5.42
C PHE A 37 -0.12 7.29 6.09
N GLU A 38 -1.13 7.56 5.28
CA GLU A 38 -2.53 7.62 5.66
C GLU A 38 -3.27 6.52 4.90
N TYR A 39 -3.70 5.48 5.62
CA TYR A 39 -4.50 4.40 5.09
C TYR A 39 -5.91 4.86 4.71
N ILE A 40 -6.28 4.63 3.45
CA ILE A 40 -7.57 4.99 2.87
C ILE A 40 -8.50 3.79 2.88
N SER A 41 -8.14 2.74 2.15
CA SER A 41 -8.97 1.55 1.93
C SER A 41 -8.14 0.33 1.50
N HIS A 42 -8.77 -0.83 1.54
CA HIS A 42 -8.27 -2.07 0.93
C HIS A 42 -9.34 -2.67 0.04
N THR A 43 -8.91 -3.39 -0.99
CA THR A 43 -9.79 -4.23 -1.81
C THR A 43 -9.48 -5.69 -1.51
N TYR A 44 -10.53 -6.51 -1.37
CA TYR A 44 -10.38 -7.94 -1.12
C TYR A 44 -11.38 -8.78 -1.91
N VAL A 45 -11.01 -10.03 -2.19
CA VAL A 45 -11.90 -11.01 -2.82
C VAL A 45 -12.83 -11.61 -1.76
N LYS A 46 -14.14 -11.39 -1.91
CA LYS A 46 -15.15 -11.87 -0.96
C LYS A 46 -15.31 -13.40 -1.00
N ASN A 47 -15.39 -13.96 -2.21
CA ASN A 47 -15.57 -15.39 -2.47
C ASN A 47 -14.58 -15.86 -3.54
N ALA A 48 -13.94 -17.00 -3.29
CA ALA A 48 -12.97 -17.60 -4.22
C ALA A 48 -13.60 -18.02 -5.56
N ASP A 49 -14.92 -18.25 -5.60
CA ASP A 49 -15.60 -18.80 -6.77
C ASP A 49 -16.00 -17.76 -7.82
N ASN A 50 -16.14 -16.48 -7.43
CA ASN A 50 -16.61 -15.42 -8.33
C ASN A 50 -15.62 -14.26 -8.51
N ASN A 51 -14.48 -14.28 -7.82
CA ASN A 51 -13.49 -13.19 -7.79
C ASN A 51 -14.13 -11.80 -7.57
N GLU A 52 -15.23 -11.74 -6.82
CA GLU A 52 -15.89 -10.47 -6.52
C GLU A 52 -15.00 -9.67 -5.57
N GLU A 53 -14.44 -8.58 -6.10
CA GLU A 53 -13.64 -7.63 -5.36
C GLU A 53 -14.52 -6.59 -4.66
N ILE A 54 -14.31 -6.42 -3.36
CA ILE A 54 -14.99 -5.43 -2.53
C ILE A 54 -13.96 -4.47 -1.97
N GLU A 55 -14.21 -3.18 -2.15
CA GLU A 55 -13.47 -2.14 -1.46
C GLU A 55 -14.05 -1.90 -0.06
N SER A 56 -13.19 -1.81 0.94
CA SER A 56 -13.53 -1.50 2.33
C SER A 56 -12.60 -0.44 2.90
N ILE A 57 -13.18 0.51 3.62
CA ILE A 57 -12.45 1.57 4.34
C ILE A 57 -12.02 1.14 5.75
N ASP A 58 -12.48 -0.03 6.20
CA ASP A 58 -12.10 -0.59 7.50
C ASP A 58 -10.70 -1.20 7.44
N PHE A 59 -10.13 -1.53 8.60
CA PHE A 59 -8.84 -2.22 8.65
C PHE A 59 -9.00 -3.68 8.18
N PRO A 60 -8.05 -4.21 7.40
CA PRO A 60 -8.11 -5.60 6.96
C PRO A 60 -7.92 -6.56 8.14
N ASP A 61 -8.50 -7.76 8.03
CA ASP A 61 -8.31 -8.83 9.01
C ASP A 61 -7.03 -9.62 8.72
N LYS A 62 -6.25 -9.90 9.78
CA LYS A 62 -4.99 -10.66 9.68
C LYS A 62 -5.16 -12.08 9.11
N GLU A 63 -6.37 -12.63 9.16
CA GLU A 63 -6.69 -13.99 8.70
C GLU A 63 -7.03 -14.04 7.21
N ASN A 64 -7.27 -12.88 6.60
CA ASN A 64 -7.69 -12.75 5.20
C ASN A 64 -6.62 -12.03 4.34
N VAL A 65 -5.34 -12.12 4.75
CA VAL A 65 -4.22 -11.45 4.05
C VAL A 65 -4.15 -11.89 2.59
N ASP A 66 -4.32 -13.19 2.34
CA ASP A 66 -4.34 -13.83 1.02
C ASP A 66 -5.51 -13.35 0.14
N ARG A 67 -6.55 -12.76 0.73
CA ARG A 67 -7.71 -12.23 0.01
C ARG A 67 -7.58 -10.76 -0.33
N VAL A 68 -6.66 -10.02 0.31
CA VAL A 68 -6.45 -8.59 0.02
C VAL A 68 -5.71 -8.48 -1.31
N THR A 69 -6.31 -7.83 -2.30
CA THR A 69 -5.71 -7.65 -3.63
C THR A 69 -5.08 -6.27 -3.82
N ARG A 70 -5.51 -5.28 -3.03
CA ARG A 70 -5.03 -3.90 -3.10
C ARG A 70 -5.08 -3.22 -1.74
N LEU A 71 -4.08 -2.38 -1.47
CA LEU A 71 -4.08 -1.40 -0.39
C LEU A 71 -3.90 0.00 -0.99
N LEU A 72 -4.66 0.97 -0.49
CA LEU A 72 -4.58 2.37 -0.90
C LEU A 72 -4.17 3.26 0.28
N PHE A 73 -3.15 4.07 0.04
CA PHE A 73 -2.60 5.04 0.99
C PHE A 73 -2.50 6.42 0.34
N THR A 74 -2.57 7.46 1.17
CA THR A 74 -1.99 8.77 0.84
C THR A 74 -0.65 8.89 1.57
N VAL A 75 0.41 9.18 0.83
CA VAL A 75 1.76 9.39 1.35
C VAL A 75 2.03 10.88 1.44
N LYS A 76 2.50 11.35 2.59
CA LYS A 76 2.83 12.76 2.87
C LYS A 76 4.29 12.87 3.33
N GLY A 77 5.06 13.73 2.68
CA GLY A 77 6.43 14.11 3.06
C GLY A 77 6.57 15.62 3.21
N GLU A 78 7.79 16.11 3.46
CA GLU A 78 8.08 17.52 3.73
C GLU A 78 7.56 18.48 2.64
N ASN A 79 7.59 18.06 1.37
CA ASN A 79 7.09 18.85 0.22
C ASN A 79 6.42 17.96 -0.83
N LEU A 80 5.79 16.86 -0.41
CA LEU A 80 5.23 15.88 -1.33
C LEU A 80 3.94 15.28 -0.78
N SER A 81 2.95 15.12 -1.65
CA SER A 81 1.76 14.32 -1.38
C SER A 81 1.35 13.53 -2.63
N PHE A 82 1.16 12.23 -2.48
CA PHE A 82 0.69 11.36 -3.57
C PHE A 82 -0.14 10.21 -3.03
N ASP A 83 -0.99 9.65 -3.88
CA ASP A 83 -1.73 8.44 -3.54
C ASP A 83 -0.94 7.23 -4.03
N PHE A 84 -0.75 6.26 -3.15
CA PHE A 84 0.08 5.08 -3.36
C PHE A 84 -0.76 3.81 -3.22
N GLU A 85 -0.73 2.98 -4.24
CA GLU A 85 -1.40 1.70 -4.28
C GLU A 85 -0.39 0.56 -4.26
N VAL A 86 -0.64 -0.40 -3.38
CA VAL A 86 0.11 -1.66 -3.33
C VAL A 86 -0.80 -2.77 -3.84
N ARG A 87 -0.35 -3.50 -4.85
CA ARG A 87 -0.99 -4.71 -5.39
C ARG A 87 0.06 -5.81 -5.48
N TRP A 88 -0.37 -7.06 -5.63
CA TRP A 88 0.54 -8.21 -5.66
C TRP A 88 1.60 -8.11 -6.77
N THR A 89 1.20 -7.60 -7.93
CA THR A 89 2.05 -7.58 -9.13
C THR A 89 2.53 -6.18 -9.52
N GLU A 90 2.09 -5.14 -8.80
CA GLU A 90 2.39 -3.76 -9.17
C GLU A 90 2.31 -2.81 -7.97
N LEU A 91 3.11 -1.76 -8.03
CA LEU A 91 2.96 -0.55 -7.23
C LEU A 91 2.56 0.60 -8.15
N VAL A 92 1.59 1.41 -7.71
CA VAL A 92 1.10 2.56 -8.48
C VAL A 92 1.17 3.81 -7.62
N ALA A 93 1.80 4.86 -8.14
CA ALA A 93 1.84 6.17 -7.51
C ALA A 93 1.16 7.21 -8.38
N ASN A 94 0.16 7.87 -7.81
CA ASN A 94 -0.56 8.99 -8.39
C ASN A 94 -0.02 10.29 -7.77
N PHE A 95 1.01 10.85 -8.39
CA PHE A 95 1.62 12.10 -7.95
C PHE A 95 0.67 13.28 -8.19
N LYS A 96 0.44 14.08 -7.15
CA LYS A 96 -0.32 15.33 -7.27
C LYS A 96 0.60 16.47 -7.67
N ASP A 97 1.80 16.53 -7.07
CA ASP A 97 2.84 17.51 -7.33
C ASP A 97 4.24 16.91 -7.07
N GLY A 98 5.22 17.21 -7.94
CA GLY A 98 6.63 16.81 -7.78
C GLY A 98 7.06 15.56 -8.56
N GLU A 99 8.37 15.42 -8.80
CA GLU A 99 9.00 14.21 -9.30
C GLU A 99 9.60 13.45 -8.11
N ILE A 100 9.08 12.25 -7.81
CA ILE A 100 9.78 11.27 -6.97
C ILE A 100 10.24 10.13 -7.85
N ASP A 101 11.45 9.65 -7.58
CA ASP A 101 11.88 8.35 -8.08
C ASP A 101 11.14 7.24 -7.32
N LEU A 102 10.18 6.61 -8.02
CA LEU A 102 9.35 5.56 -7.45
C LEU A 102 10.17 4.30 -7.14
N GLU A 103 11.29 4.05 -7.84
CA GLU A 103 12.17 2.92 -7.54
C GLU A 103 12.84 3.13 -6.18
N SER A 104 13.49 4.29 -5.97
CA SER A 104 14.05 4.66 -4.66
C SER A 104 13.01 4.64 -3.54
N PHE A 105 11.77 5.10 -3.79
CA PHE A 105 10.69 5.04 -2.80
C PHE A 105 10.30 3.59 -2.46
N THR A 106 10.23 2.73 -3.47
CA THR A 106 9.92 1.31 -3.29
C THR A 106 11.02 0.60 -2.52
N GLU A 107 12.30 0.86 -2.83
CA GLU A 107 13.44 0.33 -2.07
C GLU A 107 13.39 0.76 -0.60
N LEU A 108 12.98 2.00 -0.31
CA LEU A 108 12.79 2.47 1.06
C LEU A 108 11.68 1.71 1.79
N ILE A 109 10.55 1.46 1.13
CA ILE A 109 9.47 0.62 1.70
C ILE A 109 9.99 -0.80 1.93
N ASP A 110 10.67 -1.39 0.96
CA ASP A 110 11.16 -2.75 1.03
C ASP A 110 12.19 -2.95 2.17
N GLN A 111 13.14 -2.01 2.32
CA GLN A 111 14.06 -2.01 3.46
C GLN A 111 13.33 -1.88 4.81
N SER A 112 12.19 -1.19 4.83
CA SER A 112 11.38 -1.03 6.04
C SER A 112 10.59 -2.28 6.38
N THR A 113 10.09 -3.03 5.39
CA THR A 113 9.31 -4.25 5.60
C THR A 113 10.20 -5.42 6.06
N PHE A 114 11.43 -5.51 5.54
CA PHE A 114 12.36 -6.60 5.87
C PHE A 114 13.16 -6.41 7.16
N ARG A 115 13.26 -5.20 7.72
CA ARG A 115 13.97 -4.98 9.01
C ARG A 115 13.21 -5.45 10.24
N PHE A 116 11.95 -5.86 10.11
CA PHE A 116 11.12 -6.33 11.22
C PHE A 116 10.88 -7.86 11.22
N PHE A 117 11.58 -8.61 10.37
CA PHE A 117 11.62 -10.08 10.37
C PHE A 117 12.97 -10.61 10.90
#